data_AF-A0A411E9J2-F1
#
_entry.id   AF-A0A411E9J2-F1
#
_cell.length_a   1.000
_cell.length_b   1.000
_cell.length_c   1.000
_cell.angle_alpha   90.00
_cell.angle_beta   90.00
_cell.angle_gamma   90.00
#
_symmetry.space_group_name_H-M   'P 1'
#
loop_
_entity.id
_entity.type
_entity.pdbx_description
1 polymer ?
#
loop_
_entity_poly.entity_id
_entity_poly.type
_entity_poly.pdbx_seq_one_letter_code
_entity_poly.pdbx_strand_id
1 'polypeptide(L)'
;MTELQKKPRIDIIDALRGISLAGIVIVHMVENYLASLPPEGAMEAAHQGTFDYVIDGIILLLLRGKFFALFSFLFGLSFFIQMKNADLKGRDYQLRFLWRLALLLLLGYFHSLFYRGDILTIYALLGVFLVPFYRLKKQWILGFSVLIFWV
;
A
#
# COMPACT_ATOMS: atom_id res chain seq x y z
N MET A 1 -13.51 -22.93 32.53
CA MET A 1 -13.20 -21.59 32.01
C MET A 1 -12.16 -21.75 30.93
N THR A 2 -12.56 -21.74 29.66
CA THR A 2 -11.63 -21.88 28.53
C THR A 2 -10.97 -20.52 28.34
N GLU A 3 -9.71 -20.39 28.74
CA GLU A 3 -8.84 -19.27 28.36
C GLU A 3 -8.95 -19.08 26.84
N LEU A 4 -9.62 -18.00 26.42
CA LEU A 4 -9.63 -17.54 25.04
C LEU A 4 -8.22 -17.11 24.71
N GLN A 5 -7.38 -18.06 24.26
CA GLN A 5 -6.04 -17.78 23.77
C GLN A 5 -6.14 -16.71 22.67
N LYS A 6 -5.84 -15.48 23.05
CA LYS A 6 -5.88 -14.32 22.17
C LYS A 6 -4.75 -14.51 21.19
N LYS A 7 -5.08 -14.96 19.97
CA LYS A 7 -4.09 -15.17 18.90
C LYS A 7 -3.19 -13.91 18.83
N PRO A 8 -1.87 -14.04 19.03
CA PRO A 8 -1.00 -12.89 19.15
C PRO A 8 -1.07 -12.07 17.87
N ARG A 9 -1.17 -10.75 18.03
CA ARG A 9 -0.97 -9.81 16.92
C ARG A 9 0.45 -10.05 16.38
N ILE A 10 0.60 -9.93 15.07
CA ILE A 10 1.92 -10.07 14.46
C ILE A 10 2.54 -8.68 14.48
N ASP A 11 3.10 -8.32 15.62
CA ASP A 11 3.58 -6.95 15.92
C ASP A 11 4.60 -6.47 14.88
N ILE A 12 5.41 -7.38 14.33
CA ILE A 12 6.37 -7.06 13.28
C ILE A 12 5.70 -6.60 11.97
N ILE A 13 4.53 -7.14 11.61
CA ILE A 13 3.80 -6.70 10.41
C ILE A 13 3.25 -5.29 10.63
N ASP A 14 2.72 -5.02 11.82
CA ASP A 14 2.18 -3.70 12.16
C ASP A 14 3.30 -2.65 12.22
N ALA A 15 4.47 -2.99 12.78
CA ALA A 15 5.65 -2.13 12.77
C ALA A 15 6.17 -1.86 11.35
N LEU A 16 6.26 -2.90 10.51
CA LEU A 16 6.68 -2.75 9.11
C LEU A 16 5.71 -1.87 8.31
N ARG A 17 4.40 -1.95 8.58
CA ARG A 17 3.43 -1.03 7.94
C ARG A 17 3.70 0.42 8.35
N GLY A 18 3.92 0.67 9.64
CA GLY A 18 4.26 2.00 10.14
C GLY A 18 5.52 2.56 9.48
N ILE A 19 6.58 1.75 9.40
CA ILE A 19 7.84 2.12 8.72
C ILE A 19 7.60 2.39 7.24
N SER A 20 6.84 1.53 6.55
CA SER A 20 6.56 1.71 5.13
C SER A 20 5.78 3.00 4.86
N LEU A 21 4.81 3.35 5.72
CA LEU A 21 4.06 4.59 5.60
C LEU A 21 4.93 5.82 5.89
N ALA A 22 5.79 5.75 6.91
CA ALA A 22 6.72 6.84 7.23
C ALA A 22 7.67 7.16 6.06
N GLY A 23 8.20 6.13 5.38
CA GLY A 23 9.05 6.38 4.21
C GLY A 23 8.27 6.90 3.00
N ILE A 24 7.01 6.49 2.79
CA ILE A 24 6.15 7.08 1.75
C ILE A 24 5.93 8.58 2.01
N VAL A 25 5.71 8.97 3.28
CA VAL A 25 5.60 10.39 3.65
C VAL A 25 6.87 11.16 3.33
N ILE A 26 8.05 10.62 3.66
CA ILE A 26 9.34 11.26 3.33
C ILE A 26 9.48 11.46 1.82
N VAL A 27 9.14 10.44 1.03
CA VAL A 27 9.18 10.52 -0.43
C VAL A 27 8.29 11.63 -0.96
N HIS A 28 7.05 11.72 -0.47
CA HIS A 28 6.13 12.77 -0.91
C HIS A 28 6.52 14.17 -0.43
N MET A 29 7.18 14.30 0.72
CA MET A 29 7.74 15.59 1.16
C MET A 29 8.80 16.10 0.18
N VAL A 30 9.70 15.23 -0.30
CA VAL A 30 10.72 15.60 -1.29
C VAL A 30 10.14 15.84 -2.67
N GLU A 31 9.09 15.10 -3.04
CA GLU A 31 8.29 15.38 -4.23
C GLU A 31 7.44 16.65 -4.10
N ASN A 32 7.53 17.39 -2.99
CA ASN A 32 6.74 18.58 -2.68
C ASN A 32 5.23 18.37 -2.75
N TYR A 33 4.76 17.12 -2.65
CA TYR A 33 3.38 16.76 -2.95
C TYR A 33 2.89 17.35 -4.29
N LEU A 34 3.79 17.46 -5.27
CA LEU A 34 3.43 17.81 -6.64
C LEU A 34 3.11 16.53 -7.39
N ALA A 35 1.84 16.39 -7.78
CA ALA A 35 1.39 15.30 -8.65
C ALA A 35 1.10 15.76 -10.08
N SER A 36 1.59 16.95 -10.43
CA SER A 36 1.58 17.52 -11.76
C SER A 36 3.00 17.98 -12.12
N LEU A 37 3.21 18.39 -13.37
CA LEU A 37 4.47 19.05 -13.73
C LEU A 37 4.73 20.21 -12.75
N PRO A 38 5.96 20.32 -12.24
CA PRO A 38 6.36 21.48 -11.46
C PRO A 38 6.13 22.75 -12.29
N PRO A 39 5.73 23.87 -11.66
CA PRO A 39 5.77 25.18 -12.32
C PRO A 39 7.17 25.45 -12.90
N GLU A 40 7.24 26.22 -13.99
CA GLU A 40 8.54 26.66 -14.53
C GLU A 40 9.36 27.34 -13.43
N GLY A 41 10.64 26.95 -13.30
CA GLY A 41 11.54 27.44 -12.24
C GLY A 41 11.45 26.72 -10.89
N ALA A 42 10.48 25.83 -10.67
CA ALA A 42 10.32 25.16 -9.37
C ALA A 42 11.49 24.22 -9.04
N MET A 43 12.07 23.53 -10.02
CA MET A 43 13.25 22.69 -9.81
C MET A 43 14.50 23.54 -9.48
N GLU A 44 14.66 24.69 -10.10
CA GLU A 44 15.79 25.60 -9.84
C GLU A 44 15.67 26.26 -8.45
N ALA A 45 14.44 26.50 -7.97
CA ALA A 45 14.18 26.97 -6.62
C ALA A 45 14.35 25.88 -5.54
N ALA A 46 14.04 24.62 -5.87
CA ALA A 46 14.11 23.49 -4.95
C ALA A 46 15.52 22.88 -4.83
N HIS A 47 16.35 22.99 -5.87
CA HIS A 47 17.72 22.45 -5.88
C HIS A 47 18.75 23.58 -5.90
N GLN A 48 19.05 24.13 -4.73
CA GLN A 48 19.94 25.28 -4.57
C GLN A 48 21.41 24.86 -4.45
N GLY A 49 21.71 23.57 -4.22
CA GLY A 49 23.08 23.06 -4.18
C GLY A 49 23.26 21.57 -4.48
N THR A 50 24.52 21.15 -4.63
CA THR A 50 24.89 19.74 -4.91
C THR A 50 24.39 18.77 -3.84
N PHE A 51 24.28 19.21 -2.59
CA PHE A 51 23.75 18.39 -1.50
C PHE A 51 22.28 18.00 -1.71
N ASP A 52 21.46 18.89 -2.27
CA ASP A 52 20.04 18.61 -2.53
C ASP A 52 19.90 17.47 -3.53
N TYR A 53 20.69 17.51 -4.62
CA TYR A 53 20.73 16.44 -5.62
C TYR A 53 21.20 15.10 -5.07
N VAL A 54 22.16 15.10 -4.14
CA VAL A 54 22.65 13.87 -3.50
C VAL A 54 21.57 13.26 -2.61
N ILE A 55 20.88 14.07 -1.81
CA ILE A 55 19.78 13.62 -0.94
C ILE A 55 18.64 13.06 -1.79
N ASP A 56 18.25 13.76 -2.86
CA ASP A 56 17.23 13.30 -3.79
C ASP A 56 17.60 11.98 -4.45
N GLY A 57 18.85 11.82 -4.87
CA GLY A 57 19.37 10.56 -5.40
C GLY A 57 19.28 9.42 -4.40
N ILE A 58 19.63 9.66 -3.13
CA ILE A 58 19.51 8.67 -2.06
C ILE A 58 18.04 8.28 -1.83
N ILE A 59 17.13 9.25 -1.78
CA ILE A 59 15.69 9.01 -1.56
C ILE A 59 15.08 8.26 -2.74
N LEU A 60 15.47 8.60 -3.96
CA LEU A 60 15.05 7.90 -5.17
C LEU A 60 15.50 6.43 -5.15
N LEU A 61 16.76 6.16 -4.77
CA LEU A 61 17.36 4.81 -4.78
C LEU A 61 16.92 3.94 -3.58
N LEU A 62 16.73 4.53 -2.42
CA LEU A 62 16.48 3.79 -1.17
C LEU A 62 15.01 3.82 -0.73
N LEU A 63 14.25 4.87 -1.03
CA LEU A 63 12.90 5.03 -0.51
C LEU A 63 11.83 4.83 -1.57
N ARG A 64 11.78 5.68 -2.62
CA ARG A 64 10.63 5.83 -3.52
C ARG A 64 10.03 4.48 -3.92
N GLY A 65 10.71 3.66 -4.71
CA GLY A 65 10.16 2.38 -5.17
C GLY A 65 10.01 1.32 -4.06
N LYS A 66 10.96 1.26 -3.12
CA LYS A 66 11.05 0.18 -2.13
C LYS A 66 9.95 0.27 -1.08
N PHE A 67 9.61 1.47 -0.63
CA PHE A 67 8.59 1.67 0.39
C PHE A 67 7.18 1.52 -0.18
N PHE A 68 6.94 1.95 -1.43
CA PHE A 68 5.69 1.62 -2.13
C PHE A 68 5.52 0.11 -2.28
N ALA A 69 6.55 -0.60 -2.77
CA ALA A 69 6.51 -2.05 -2.92
C ALA A 69 6.32 -2.78 -1.58
N LEU A 70 7.00 -2.33 -0.52
CA LEU A 70 6.87 -2.87 0.83
C LEU A 70 5.44 -2.67 1.36
N PHE A 71 4.89 -1.46 1.22
CA PHE A 71 3.52 -1.18 1.65
C PHE A 71 2.51 -2.02 0.85
N SER A 72 2.67 -2.15 -0.47
CA SER A 72 1.83 -3.03 -1.32
C SER A 72 1.86 -4.49 -0.86
N PHE A 73 3.06 -5.02 -0.62
CA PHE A 73 3.25 -6.38 -0.16
C PHE A 73 2.58 -6.60 1.20
N LEU A 74 2.81 -5.70 2.16
CA LEU A 74 2.23 -5.78 3.49
C LEU A 74 0.71 -5.65 3.42
N PHE A 75 0.14 -4.82 2.55
CA PHE A 75 -1.30 -4.72 2.34
C PHE A 75 -1.89 -6.08 1.91
N GLY A 76 -1.31 -6.72 0.89
CA GLY A 76 -1.73 -8.04 0.42
C GLY A 76 -1.56 -9.15 1.46
N LEU A 77 -0.42 -9.16 2.17
CA LEU A 77 -0.17 -10.08 3.29
C LEU A 77 -1.21 -9.93 4.40
N SER A 78 -1.59 -8.69 4.70
CA SER A 78 -2.60 -8.38 5.71
C SER A 78 -3.97 -8.94 5.31
N PHE A 79 -4.36 -8.75 4.05
CA PHE A 79 -5.57 -9.36 3.51
C PHE A 79 -5.56 -10.88 3.70
N PHE A 80 -4.49 -11.56 3.27
CA PHE A 80 -4.36 -13.01 3.39
C PHE A 80 -4.45 -13.50 4.84
N ILE A 81 -3.75 -12.84 5.76
CA ILE A 81 -3.78 -13.20 7.19
C ILE A 81 -5.17 -13.01 7.77
N GLN A 82 -5.86 -11.92 7.45
CA GLN A 82 -7.21 -11.64 7.96
C GLN A 82 -8.23 -12.66 7.44
N MET A 83 -8.19 -12.97 6.14
CA MET A 83 -9.05 -13.98 5.52
C MET A 83 -8.80 -15.36 6.13
N LYS A 84 -7.55 -15.82 6.17
CA LYS A 84 -7.17 -17.11 6.77
C LYS A 84 -7.60 -17.21 8.24
N ASN A 85 -7.43 -16.14 9.01
CA ASN A 85 -7.83 -16.12 10.42
C ASN A 85 -9.34 -16.21 10.62
N ALA A 86 -10.14 -15.73 9.67
CA ALA A 86 -11.59 -15.82 9.72
C ALA A 86 -12.10 -17.19 9.27
N ASP A 87 -11.48 -17.77 8.25
CA ASP A 87 -11.76 -19.14 7.81
C ASP A 87 -11.50 -20.14 8.95
N LEU A 88 -10.39 -19.98 9.68
CA LEU A 88 -10.08 -20.79 10.87
C LEU A 88 -11.12 -20.64 11.99
N LYS A 89 -11.93 -19.58 11.97
CA LYS A 89 -13.01 -19.32 12.94
C LYS A 89 -14.39 -19.65 12.38
N GLY A 90 -14.48 -20.19 11.15
CA GLY A 90 -15.74 -20.48 10.46
C GLY A 90 -16.59 -19.23 10.18
N ARG A 91 -15.99 -18.05 10.09
CA ARG A 91 -16.70 -16.79 9.85
C ARG A 91 -16.37 -16.24 8.48
N ASP A 92 -17.38 -15.75 7.78
CA ASP A 92 -17.14 -15.01 6.55
C ASP A 92 -16.58 -13.61 6.87
N TYR A 93 -15.41 -13.31 6.32
CA TYR A 93 -14.73 -12.02 6.47
C TYR A 93 -14.77 -11.17 5.21
N GLN A 94 -15.29 -11.69 4.10
CA GLN A 94 -15.31 -10.98 2.82
C GLN A 94 -16.06 -9.66 2.92
N LEU A 95 -17.26 -9.69 3.51
CA LEU A 95 -18.07 -8.48 3.68
C LEU A 95 -17.41 -7.43 4.58
N ARG A 96 -16.73 -7.88 5.65
CA ARG A 96 -16.00 -6.99 6.55
C ARG A 96 -14.80 -6.35 5.87
N PHE A 97 -14.10 -7.12 5.03
CA PHE A 97 -12.99 -6.60 4.25
C PHE A 97 -13.46 -5.60 3.19
N LEU A 98 -14.54 -5.91 2.45
CA LEU A 98 -15.14 -4.99 1.48
C LEU A 98 -15.63 -3.69 2.14
N TRP A 99 -16.21 -3.75 3.33
CA TRP A 99 -16.57 -2.56 4.10
C TRP A 99 -15.35 -1.69 4.41
N ARG A 100 -14.23 -2.30 4.81
CA ARG A 100 -12.98 -1.56 5.04
C ARG A 100 -12.42 -0.93 3.76
N LEU A 101 -12.55 -1.60 2.62
CA LEU A 101 -12.16 -1.02 1.33
C LEU A 101 -13.08 0.11 0.90
N ALA A 102 -14.38 0.03 1.19
CA ALA A 102 -15.31 1.13 0.94
C ALA A 102 -14.92 2.38 1.75
N LEU A 103 -14.57 2.22 3.02
CA LEU A 103 -14.03 3.32 3.83
C LEU A 103 -12.73 3.87 3.26
N LEU A 104 -11.83 3.00 2.81
CA LEU A 104 -10.56 3.40 2.18
C LEU A 104 -10.80 4.16 0.87
N LEU A 105 -11.76 3.72 0.06
CA LEU A 105 -12.15 4.38 -1.19
C LEU A 105 -12.76 5.75 -0.93
N LEU A 106 -13.62 5.89 0.09
CA LEU A 106 -14.19 7.17 0.47
C LEU A 106 -13.09 8.14 0.91
N LEU A 107 -12.18 7.69 1.78
CA LEU A 107 -11.03 8.51 2.21
C LEU A 107 -10.15 8.91 1.03
N GLY A 108 -9.83 7.98 0.13
CA GLY A 108 -9.07 8.26 -1.07
C GLY A 108 -9.78 9.21 -2.03
N TYR A 109 -11.10 9.08 -2.18
CA TYR A 109 -11.90 10.00 -2.98
C TYR A 109 -11.84 11.41 -2.43
N PHE A 110 -12.08 11.60 -1.12
CA PHE A 110 -11.93 12.91 -0.49
C PHE A 110 -10.51 13.45 -0.61
N HIS A 111 -9.49 12.60 -0.42
CA HIS A 111 -8.09 13.00 -0.60
C HIS A 111 -7.80 13.44 -2.03
N SER A 112 -8.36 12.75 -3.02
CA SER A 112 -8.17 13.04 -4.45
C SER A 112 -8.69 14.41 -4.88
N LEU A 113 -9.64 14.98 -4.12
CA LEU A 113 -10.13 16.34 -4.34
C LEU A 113 -9.08 17.41 -4.02
N PHE A 114 -8.14 17.10 -3.13
CA PHE A 114 -7.07 18.01 -2.70
C PHE A 114 -5.71 17.66 -3.34
N TYR A 115 -5.48 16.39 -3.66
CA TYR A 115 -4.20 15.88 -4.16
C TYR A 115 -4.42 14.94 -5.35
N ARG A 116 -3.79 15.22 -6.50
CA ARG A 116 -3.76 14.27 -7.63
C ARG A 116 -2.79 13.13 -7.26
N GLY A 117 -3.06 11.87 -7.57
CA GLY A 117 -2.13 10.77 -7.23
C GLY A 117 -2.39 10.04 -5.90
N ASP A 118 -3.65 10.03 -5.45
CA ASP A 118 -4.06 9.28 -4.27
C ASP A 118 -3.83 7.77 -4.41
N ILE A 119 -3.01 7.20 -3.52
CA ILE A 119 -2.72 5.76 -3.52
C ILE A 119 -3.85 4.94 -2.84
N LEU A 120 -4.68 5.57 -1.99
CA LEU A 120 -5.75 4.88 -1.24
C LEU A 120 -6.82 4.33 -2.17
N THR A 121 -7.24 5.09 -3.17
CA THR A 121 -8.19 4.69 -4.21
C THR A 121 -7.67 3.49 -4.99
N ILE A 122 -6.39 3.51 -5.39
CA ILE A 122 -5.74 2.40 -6.08
C ILE A 122 -5.79 1.13 -5.21
N TYR A 123 -5.40 1.21 -3.94
CA TYR A 123 -5.46 0.06 -3.02
C TYR A 123 -6.89 -0.41 -2.75
N ALA A 124 -7.85 0.49 -2.66
CA ALA A 124 -9.25 0.14 -2.45
C ALA A 124 -9.77 -0.70 -3.63
N LEU A 125 -9.50 -0.25 -4.86
CA LEU A 125 -9.88 -0.97 -6.08
C LEU A 125 -9.14 -2.31 -6.21
N LEU A 126 -7.82 -2.32 -6.08
CA LEU A 126 -7.01 -3.55 -6.12
C LEU A 126 -7.41 -4.53 -5.01
N GLY A 127 -7.78 -4.03 -3.83
CA GLY A 127 -8.29 -4.83 -2.72
C GLY A 127 -9.56 -5.57 -3.08
N VAL A 128 -10.49 -4.95 -3.82
CA VAL A 128 -11.73 -5.61 -4.26
C VAL A 128 -11.39 -6.76 -5.20
N PHE A 129 -10.44 -6.56 -6.12
CA PHE A 129 -9.93 -7.61 -6.99
C PHE A 129 -9.24 -8.73 -6.23
N LEU A 130 -8.65 -8.49 -5.05
CA LEU A 130 -8.00 -9.52 -4.23
C LEU A 130 -8.97 -10.57 -3.67
N VAL A 131 -10.24 -10.20 -3.46
CA VAL A 131 -11.27 -11.08 -2.87
C VAL A 131 -11.50 -12.37 -3.66
N PRO A 132 -11.75 -12.34 -4.99
CA PRO A 132 -11.90 -13.57 -5.78
C PRO A 132 -10.61 -14.38 -5.85
N PHE A 133 -9.43 -13.74 -5.88
CA PHE A 133 -8.14 -14.46 -5.94
C PHE A 133 -7.87 -15.32 -4.72
N TYR A 134 -8.43 -14.97 -3.56
CA TYR A 134 -8.30 -15.81 -2.36
C TYR A 134 -8.95 -17.20 -2.51
N ARG A 135 -10.03 -17.31 -3.31
CA ARG A 135 -10.73 -18.57 -3.55
C ARG A 135 -10.23 -19.33 -4.79
N LEU A 136 -9.33 -18.72 -5.58
CA LEU A 136 -8.80 -19.36 -6.78
C LEU A 136 -7.85 -20.52 -6.44
N LYS A 137 -7.90 -21.57 -7.25
CA LYS A 137 -6.93 -22.67 -7.16
C LYS A 137 -5.53 -22.15 -7.51
N LYS A 138 -4.50 -22.67 -6.82
CA LYS A 138 -3.07 -22.31 -7.01
C LYS A 138 -2.63 -22.22 -8.48
N GLN A 139 -3.10 -23.13 -9.32
CA GLN A 139 -2.77 -23.16 -10.76
C GLN A 139 -3.16 -21.87 -11.52
N TRP A 140 -4.30 -21.26 -11.19
CA TRP A 140 -4.75 -20.02 -11.80
C TRP A 140 -3.94 -18.83 -11.30
N ILE A 141 -3.61 -18.83 -10.00
CA ILE A 141 -2.77 -17.79 -9.40
C ILE A 141 -1.40 -17.75 -10.11
N LEU A 142 -0.78 -18.92 -10.32
CA LEU A 142 0.49 -19.01 -11.05
C LEU A 142 0.35 -18.52 -12.49
N GLY A 143 -0.74 -18.89 -13.18
CA GLY A 143 -1.01 -18.41 -14.55
C GLY A 143 -1.10 -16.88 -14.62
N PHE A 144 -1.88 -16.26 -13.72
CA PHE A 144 -1.97 -14.80 -13.64
C PHE A 144 -0.64 -14.13 -13.25
N SER A 145 0.14 -14.73 -12.33
CA SER A 145 1.46 -14.20 -11.97
C SER A 145 2.43 -14.20 -13.15
N VAL A 146 2.45 -15.28 -13.95
CA VAL A 146 3.30 -15.36 -15.16
C VAL A 146 2.83 -14.35 -16.21
N LEU A 147 1.51 -14.23 -16.42
CA LEU A 147 0.94 -13.26 -17.35
C LEU A 147 1.34 -11.82 -16.98
N ILE A 148 1.16 -11.43 -15.71
CA ILE A 148 1.50 -10.08 -15.24
C ILE A 148 3.00 -9.82 -15.31
N PHE A 149 3.85 -10.83 -15.08
CA PHE A 149 5.29 -10.67 -15.21
C PHE A 149 5.75 -10.51 -16.66
N TRP A 150 4.99 -11.06 -17.60
CA TRP A 150 5.33 -11.06 -19.02
C TRP A 150 4.80 -9.83 -19.78
N VAL A 151 3.79 -9.15 -19.24
CA VAL A 151 3.24 -7.87 -19.74
C VAL A 151 4.10 -6.71 -19.25
#